data_AF-A0A6G3RE22-F1
#
_entry.id   AF-A0A6G3RE22-F1
#
_cell.length_a   1.000
_cell.length_b   1.000
_cell.length_c   1.000
_cell.angle_alpha   90.00
_cell.angle_beta   90.00
_cell.angle_gamma   90.00
#
_symmetry.space_group_name_H-M   'P 1'
#
loop_
_entity.id
_entity.type
_entity.pdbx_description
1 polymer ?
#
loop_
_entity_poly.entity_id
_entity_poly.type
_entity_poly.pdbx_seq_one_letter_code
_entity_poly.pdbx_strand_id
1 'polypeptide(L)'
;MPPTWNWETAEGMLGMDDPAEWDAAYARGERSLGTAVIGLAFHCTPADASPRILKGTRKALHDRRRCDWSAGAATAPPARSTASRTPSAPST
;
A
#
# COMPACT_ATOMS: atom_id res chain seq x y z
N MET A 1 13.88 -26.11 1.74
CA MET A 1 13.19 -25.13 2.60
C MET A 1 12.05 -24.54 1.80
N PRO A 2 10.84 -24.40 2.35
CA PRO A 2 9.80 -23.65 1.65
C PRO A 2 10.29 -22.22 1.42
N PRO A 3 9.93 -21.59 0.28
CA PRO A 3 10.32 -20.21 0.00
C PRO A 3 9.85 -19.31 1.15
N THR A 4 10.78 -18.58 1.76
CA THR A 4 10.45 -17.61 2.81
C THR A 4 9.94 -16.34 2.15
N TRP A 5 8.62 -16.25 1.92
CA TRP A 5 8.00 -15.03 1.43
C TRP A 5 8.08 -13.94 2.51
N ASN A 6 8.74 -12.83 2.19
CA ASN A 6 8.87 -11.73 3.13
C ASN A 6 7.65 -10.79 3.02
N TRP A 7 6.68 -10.97 3.93
CA TRP A 7 5.44 -10.17 3.97
C TRP A 7 5.66 -8.67 4.23
N GLU A 8 6.78 -8.29 4.84
CA GLU A 8 7.11 -6.90 5.12
C GLU A 8 7.69 -6.18 3.90
N THR A 9 8.64 -6.81 3.20
CA THR A 9 9.39 -6.21 2.08
C THR A 9 8.87 -6.61 0.69
N ALA A 10 7.97 -7.59 0.63
CA ALA A 10 7.50 -8.25 -0.59
C ALA A 10 8.56 -9.09 -1.33
N GLU A 11 9.72 -9.33 -0.71
CA GLU A 11 10.78 -10.13 -1.31
C GLU A 11 10.33 -11.59 -1.51
N GLY A 12 10.61 -12.13 -2.71
CA GLY A 12 10.24 -13.49 -3.11
C GLY A 12 8.76 -13.68 -3.47
N MET A 13 7.90 -12.68 -3.32
CA MET A 13 6.45 -12.84 -3.53
C MET A 13 6.02 -13.07 -4.96
N LEU A 14 6.83 -12.67 -5.94
CA LEU A 14 6.54 -12.97 -7.34
C LEU A 14 6.60 -14.47 -7.63
N GLY A 15 7.35 -15.23 -6.83
CA GLY A 15 7.40 -16.70 -6.92
C GLY A 15 6.31 -17.40 -6.08
N MET A 16 5.30 -16.67 -5.60
CA MET A 16 4.22 -17.27 -4.82
C MET A 16 3.29 -18.10 -5.69
N ASP A 17 3.17 -19.37 -5.35
CA ASP A 17 2.42 -20.39 -6.09
C ASP A 17 1.40 -21.14 -5.20
N ASP A 18 1.28 -20.75 -3.93
CA ASP A 18 0.34 -21.34 -2.98
C ASP A 18 -0.87 -20.41 -2.71
N PRO A 19 -2.05 -20.72 -3.28
CA PRO A 19 -3.26 -19.95 -3.02
C PRO A 19 -3.70 -19.99 -1.54
N ALA A 20 -3.40 -21.07 -0.80
CA ALA A 20 -3.82 -21.22 0.59
C ALA A 20 -3.04 -20.29 1.52
N GLU A 21 -1.72 -20.19 1.35
CA GLU A 21 -0.92 -19.24 2.10
C GLU A 21 -1.34 -17.78 1.83
N TRP A 22 -1.75 -17.44 0.60
CA TRP A 22 -2.25 -16.10 0.31
C TRP A 22 -3.53 -15.80 1.09
N ASP A 23 -4.46 -16.77 1.17
CA ASP A 23 -5.69 -16.60 1.97
C ASP A 23 -5.37 -16.47 3.46
N ALA A 24 -4.39 -17.22 3.99
CA ALA A 24 -3.94 -17.08 5.36
C ALA A 24 -3.34 -15.68 5.62
N ALA A 25 -2.47 -15.20 4.73
CA ALA A 25 -1.90 -13.86 4.80
C ALA A 25 -2.97 -12.76 4.70
N TYR A 26 -4.00 -12.97 3.87
CA TYR A 26 -5.13 -12.06 3.75
C TYR A 26 -5.90 -11.95 5.08
N ALA A 27 -6.11 -13.08 5.77
CA ALA A 27 -6.73 -13.11 7.09
C ALA A 27 -5.86 -12.44 8.18
N ARG A 28 -4.53 -12.57 8.10
CA ARG A 28 -3.57 -11.87 8.98
C ARG A 28 -3.52 -10.36 8.72
N GLY A 29 -3.98 -9.90 7.56
CA GLY A 29 -3.95 -8.49 7.18
C GLY A 29 -2.57 -8.02 6.73
N GLU A 30 -1.76 -8.91 6.15
CA GLU A 30 -0.42 -8.58 5.67
C GLU A 30 -0.42 -7.41 4.67
N ARG A 31 0.65 -6.63 4.64
CA ARG A 31 0.72 -5.43 3.78
C ARG A 31 0.91 -5.75 2.31
N SER A 32 1.70 -6.77 2.01
CA SER A 32 2.22 -7.03 0.66
C SER A 32 1.35 -8.00 -0.16
N LEU A 33 0.06 -8.12 0.18
CA LEU A 33 -0.90 -9.00 -0.48
C LEU A 33 -1.05 -8.72 -1.98
N GLY A 34 -0.86 -7.47 -2.40
CA GLY A 34 -0.90 -7.08 -3.81
C GLY A 34 0.21 -7.73 -4.64
N THR A 35 1.45 -7.74 -4.13
CA THR A 35 2.57 -8.37 -4.83
C THR A 35 2.42 -9.89 -4.86
N ALA A 36 1.98 -10.50 -3.75
CA ALA A 36 1.72 -11.93 -3.69
C ALA A 36 0.63 -12.39 -4.68
N VAL A 37 -0.41 -11.57 -4.90
CA VAL A 37 -1.48 -11.91 -5.87
C VAL A 37 -0.99 -11.87 -7.31
N ILE A 38 0.02 -11.04 -7.60
CA ILE A 38 0.68 -11.01 -8.91
C ILE A 38 1.45 -12.33 -9.13
N GLY A 39 2.16 -12.83 -8.10
CA GLY A 39 2.81 -14.14 -8.15
C GLY A 39 1.82 -15.28 -8.46
N LEU A 40 0.68 -15.32 -7.76
CA LEU A 40 -0.37 -16.30 -8.05
C LEU A 40 -0.91 -16.20 -9.48
N ALA A 41 -1.01 -15.00 -10.04
CA ALA A 41 -1.44 -14.83 -11.43
C ALA A 41 -0.42 -15.36 -12.44
N PHE A 42 0.88 -15.39 -12.10
CA PHE A 42 1.93 -15.97 -12.93
C PHE A 42 2.07 -17.49 -12.78
N HIS A 43 1.81 -18.02 -11.58
CA HIS A 43 2.12 -19.41 -11.24
C HIS A 43 0.89 -20.32 -11.09
N CYS A 44 -0.30 -19.77 -10.88
CA CYS A 44 -1.53 -20.54 -10.69
C CYS A 44 -2.53 -20.33 -11.83
N THR A 45 -3.57 -21.17 -11.85
CA THR A 45 -4.64 -21.03 -12.84
C THR A 45 -5.50 -19.78 -12.56
N PRO A 46 -6.21 -19.26 -13.58
CA PRO A 46 -7.17 -18.18 -13.37
C PRO A 46 -8.27 -18.52 -12.36
N ALA A 47 -8.66 -19.79 -12.23
CA ALA A 47 -9.67 -20.24 -11.26
C ALA A 47 -9.20 -20.02 -9.81
N ASP A 48 -7.91 -20.21 -9.55
CA ASP A 48 -7.32 -20.05 -8.22
C ASP A 48 -6.95 -18.59 -7.93
N ALA A 49 -6.43 -17.88 -8.94
CA ALA A 49 -5.95 -16.50 -8.79
C ALA A 49 -7.08 -15.46 -8.81
N SER A 50 -8.09 -15.60 -9.68
CA SER A 50 -9.12 -14.55 -9.88
C SER A 50 -9.88 -14.18 -8.60
N PRO A 51 -10.32 -15.13 -7.75
CA PRO A 51 -11.01 -14.79 -6.50
C PRO A 51 -10.12 -13.93 -5.57
N ARG A 52 -8.81 -14.18 -5.58
CA ARG A 52 -7.84 -13.48 -4.72
C ARG A 52 -7.49 -12.11 -5.27
N ILE A 53 -7.39 -11.98 -6.60
CA ILE A 53 -7.26 -10.68 -7.26
C ILE A 53 -8.44 -9.79 -6.86
N LEU A 54 -9.68 -10.29 -6.97
CA LEU A 54 -10.88 -9.54 -6.58
C LEU A 54 -10.87 -9.15 -5.09
N LYS A 55 -10.52 -10.08 -4.18
CA LYS A 55 -10.41 -9.80 -2.74
C LYS A 55 -9.34 -8.75 -2.44
N GLY A 56 -8.17 -8.84 -3.06
CA GLY A 56 -7.05 -7.92 -2.90
C GLY A 56 -7.41 -6.51 -3.39
N THR A 57 -7.96 -6.40 -4.59
CA THR A 57 -8.41 -5.11 -5.15
C THR A 57 -9.49 -4.47 -4.28
N ARG A 58 -10.46 -5.25 -3.80
CA ARG A 58 -11.53 -4.73 -2.93
C ARG A 58 -10.99 -4.20 -1.61
N LYS A 59 -10.03 -4.91 -0.99
CA LYS A 59 -9.36 -4.47 0.23
C LYS A 59 -8.59 -3.16 0.00
N ALA A 60 -7.78 -3.08 -1.06
CA ALA A 60 -7.02 -1.87 -1.39
C ALA A 60 -7.94 -0.66 -1.60
N LEU A 61 -9.07 -0.84 -2.28
CA LEU A 61 -10.07 0.21 -2.48
C LEU A 61 -10.72 0.66 -1.16
N HIS A 62 -10.99 -0.28 -0.25
CA HIS A 62 -11.56 0.02 1.06
C HIS A 62 -10.57 0.78 1.96
N ASP A 63 -9.30 0.37 1.97
CA ASP A 63 -8.25 1.02 2.75
C ASP A 63 -7.99 2.45 2.23
N ARG A 64 -7.97 2.64 0.90
CA ARG A 64 -7.87 3.98 0.28
C ARG A 64 -9.02 4.90 0.71
N ARG A 65 -10.26 4.41 0.69
CA ARG A 65 -11.43 5.19 1.13
C ARG A 65 -11.36 5.61 2.60
N ARG A 66 -10.79 4.78 3.49
CA ARG A 66 -10.55 5.17 4.89
C ARG A 66 -9.51 6.28 5.01
N CYS A 67 -8.45 6.24 4.21
CA CYS A 67 -7.43 7.30 4.19
C CYS A 67 -7.99 8.62 3.62
N ASP A 68 -8.78 8.55 2.55
CA ASP A 68 -9.40 9.74 1.94
C ASP A 68 -10.41 10.42 2.89
N TRP A 69 -11.16 9.63 3.69
CA TRP A 69 -12.02 10.15 4.76
C TRP A 69 -11.22 10.88 5.85
N SER A 70 -10.08 10.32 6.27
CA SER A 70 -9.19 10.95 7.26
C SER A 70 -8.49 12.21 6.72
N ALA A 71 -8.20 12.28 5.42
CA ALA A 71 -7.55 13.42 4.79
C ALA A 71 -8.47 14.65 4.65
N GLY A 72 -9.80 14.45 4.58
CA GLY A 72 -10.79 15.53 4.55
C GLY A 72 -10.88 16.37 5.84
N ALA A 73 -10.32 15.88 6.95
CA ALA A 73 -10.28 16.60 8.23
C ALA A 73 -9.03 17.49 8.40
N ALA A 74 -8.03 17.39 7.51
CA ALA A 74 -6.71 18.00 7.70
C ALA A 74 -6.43 19.22 6.81
N THR A 75 -7.40 19.75 6.05
CA THR A 75 -7.20 20.98 5.27
C THR A 75 -7.61 22.23 6.07
N ALA A 76 -6.90 22.51 7.17
CA ALA A 76 -6.80 23.89 7.64
C ALA A 76 -5.74 24.58 6.75
N PRO A 77 -6.07 25.67 6.03
CA PRO A 77 -5.07 26.36 5.21
C PRO A 77 -3.92 26.85 6.12
N PRO A 78 -2.65 26.79 5.66
CA PRO A 78 -1.55 27.31 6.45
C PRO A 78 -1.76 28.80 6.71
N ALA A 79 -1.78 29.19 7.99
CA ALA A 79 -1.81 30.58 8.40
C ALA A 79 -0.59 31.28 7.80
N ARG A 80 -0.84 32.24 6.90
CA ARG A 80 0.21 33.01 6.23
C ARG A 80 0.81 34.00 7.24
N SER A 81 1.93 33.63 7.85
CA SER A 81 2.75 34.56 8.64
C SER A 81 3.41 35.58 7.71
N THR A 82 2.90 36.81 7.66
CA THR A 82 3.58 37.92 6.98
C THR A 82 4.72 38.43 7.86
N ALA A 83 5.91 37.83 7.72
CA ALA A 83 7.12 38.43 8.24
C ALA A 83 7.52 39.61 7.32
N SER A 84 7.31 40.83 7.80
CA SER A 84 7.79 42.07 7.20
C SER A 84 9.32 42.04 7.08
N ARG A 85 9.80 42.01 5.84
CA ARG A 85 11.24 42.09 5.50
C ARG A 85 11.68 43.56 5.57
N THR A 86 12.40 43.94 6.61
CA THR A 86 13.17 45.18 6.65
C THR A 86 14.40 45.04 5.73
N PRO A 87 14.62 45.93 4.74
CA PRO A 87 15.88 45.95 4.00
C PRO A 87 16.96 46.68 4.83
N SER A 88 18.09 45.99 5.09
CA SER A 88 19.28 46.57 5.70
C SER A 88 19.97 47.55 4.74
N ALA A 89 20.43 48.68 5.31
CA ALA A 89 21.17 49.74 4.63
C ALA A 89 22.60 49.32 4.22
N PRO A 90 23.21 49.98 3.21
CA PRO A 90 24.56 49.66 2.73
C PRO A 90 25.66 50.22 3.64
N SER A 91 26.72 49.44 3.85
CA SER A 91 27.93 49.81 4.60
C SER A 91 28.89 50.67 3.74
N THR A 92 29.46 51.69 4.39
CA THR A 92 30.51 52.60 3.91
C THR A 92 31.87 51.93 3.79
#